data_AF-A0A7X4EIT9-F1
#
_entry.id   AF-A0A7X4EIT9-F1
#
_cell.length_a   1.000
_cell.length_b   1.000
_cell.length_c   1.000
_cell.angle_alpha   90.00
_cell.angle_beta   90.00
_cell.angle_gamma   90.00
#
_symmetry.space_group_name_H-M   'P 1'
#
loop_
_entity.id
_entity.type
_entity.pdbx_description
1 polymer ?
#
loop_
_entity_poly.entity_id
_entity_poly.type
_entity_poly.pdbx_seq_one_letter_code
_entity_poly.pdbx_strand_id
1 'polypeptide(L)'
;MPSYTARELERESGFDRRTIAYYVQEGLLPRVGRRGPRTRYPQPFLDRLLFIRRVRQAEEEGDVAPVSLAEMREVFERIPPALLAAVAKGRIAVTPELVSSPSTAFRMPEMPGGPVAARESTGPRSPGAPRAYSRARRRLDRMRERDAAELAREAPEAPADASRGVEEASIVREAPALRAELWSGDEHEEPGLASLLALLNRVARARTERSDGHVETWARIRITPEMVLSVRGIDEEDGDLVERVRREIRRAIDRR
;
A
#
# COMPACT_ATOMS: atom_id res chain seq x y z
N MET A 1 -9.49 -22.61 -16.36
CA MET A 1 -10.13 -21.57 -15.52
C MET A 1 -9.97 -20.23 -16.20
N PRO A 2 -10.98 -19.33 -16.15
CA PRO A 2 -10.86 -18.00 -16.72
C PRO A 2 -9.70 -17.23 -16.07
N SER A 3 -8.98 -16.48 -16.89
CA SER A 3 -7.83 -15.67 -16.49
C SER A 3 -7.94 -14.29 -17.14
N TYR A 4 -7.49 -13.27 -16.43
CA TYR A 4 -7.67 -11.87 -16.78
C TYR A 4 -6.32 -11.19 -16.96
N THR A 5 -6.23 -10.23 -17.85
CA THR A 5 -5.14 -9.26 -17.93
C THR A 5 -5.38 -8.12 -16.95
N ALA A 6 -4.34 -7.30 -16.69
CA ALA A 6 -4.50 -6.12 -15.85
C ALA A 6 -5.59 -5.16 -16.37
N ARG A 7 -5.73 -4.99 -17.71
CA ARG A 7 -6.80 -4.14 -18.29
C ARG A 7 -8.19 -4.71 -18.05
N GLU A 8 -8.32 -6.02 -18.12
CA GLU A 8 -9.60 -6.67 -17.87
C GLU A 8 -9.96 -6.58 -16.39
N LEU A 9 -9.01 -6.77 -15.47
CA LEU A 9 -9.26 -6.52 -14.06
C LEU A 9 -9.73 -5.09 -13.79
N GLU A 10 -9.13 -4.09 -14.43
CA GLU A 10 -9.57 -2.70 -14.29
C GLU A 10 -11.02 -2.53 -14.75
N ARG A 11 -11.35 -3.04 -15.93
CA ARG A 11 -12.69 -2.94 -16.52
C ARG A 11 -13.74 -3.67 -15.68
N GLU A 12 -13.46 -4.91 -15.27
CA GLU A 12 -14.43 -5.74 -14.56
C GLU A 12 -14.60 -5.30 -13.09
N SER A 13 -13.50 -4.94 -12.42
CA SER A 13 -13.56 -4.55 -11.00
C SER A 13 -13.94 -3.08 -10.79
N GLY A 14 -13.52 -2.19 -11.71
CA GLY A 14 -13.63 -0.74 -11.56
C GLY A 14 -12.49 -0.09 -10.78
N PHE A 15 -11.48 -0.86 -10.33
CA PHE A 15 -10.26 -0.31 -9.74
C PHE A 15 -9.22 -0.04 -10.82
N ASP A 16 -8.49 1.07 -10.71
CA ASP A 16 -7.36 1.34 -11.61
C ASP A 16 -6.14 0.45 -11.28
N ARG A 17 -5.22 0.33 -12.25
CA ARG A 17 -3.98 -0.45 -12.13
C ARG A 17 -3.15 -0.12 -10.90
N ARG A 18 -3.05 1.16 -10.52
CA ARG A 18 -2.23 1.57 -9.38
C ARG A 18 -2.85 1.07 -8.08
N THR A 19 -4.17 1.18 -7.93
CA THR A 19 -4.92 0.63 -6.80
C THR A 19 -4.80 -0.90 -6.73
N ILE A 20 -4.92 -1.60 -7.87
CA ILE A 20 -4.71 -3.06 -7.93
C ILE A 20 -3.28 -3.42 -7.50
N ALA A 21 -2.27 -2.70 -8.00
CA ALA A 21 -0.87 -2.92 -7.63
C ALA A 21 -0.61 -2.68 -6.13
N TYR A 22 -1.22 -1.64 -5.58
CA TYR A 22 -1.18 -1.33 -4.15
C TYR A 22 -1.79 -2.47 -3.32
N TYR A 23 -2.96 -3.00 -3.69
CA TYR A 23 -3.55 -4.16 -3.01
C TYR A 23 -2.71 -5.44 -3.09
N VAL A 24 -1.93 -5.62 -4.15
CA VAL A 24 -0.94 -6.71 -4.23
C VAL A 24 0.23 -6.47 -3.27
N GLN A 25 0.73 -5.24 -3.17
CA GLN A 25 1.82 -4.87 -2.27
C GLN A 25 1.42 -5.04 -0.80
N GLU A 26 0.20 -4.61 -0.47
CA GLU A 26 -0.43 -4.80 0.83
C GLU A 26 -0.88 -6.24 1.08
N GLY A 27 -0.54 -7.22 0.23
CA GLY A 27 -0.84 -8.64 0.45
C GLY A 27 -2.33 -8.97 0.52
N LEU A 28 -3.19 -8.08 0.04
CA LEU A 28 -4.64 -8.26 0.01
C LEU A 28 -5.05 -9.22 -1.12
N LEU A 29 -4.31 -9.13 -2.23
CA LEU A 29 -4.42 -10.00 -3.38
C LEU A 29 -3.23 -10.97 -3.44
N PRO A 30 -3.41 -12.20 -3.96
CA PRO A 30 -2.31 -13.15 -4.12
C PRO A 30 -1.15 -12.54 -4.91
N ARG A 31 0.09 -12.94 -4.61
CA ARG A 31 1.22 -12.53 -5.44
C ARG A 31 1.16 -13.28 -6.77
N VAL A 32 1.07 -12.55 -7.88
CA VAL A 32 1.35 -13.10 -9.20
C VAL A 32 2.85 -13.04 -9.45
N GLY A 33 3.42 -14.07 -10.08
CA GLY A 33 4.86 -14.20 -10.32
C GLY A 33 5.44 -13.04 -11.14
N ARG A 34 5.66 -13.25 -12.44
CA ARG A 34 6.20 -12.16 -13.29
C ARG A 34 5.15 -11.08 -13.51
N ARG A 35 5.55 -9.82 -13.27
CA ARG A 35 4.78 -8.62 -13.60
C ARG A 35 5.13 -8.16 -15.02
N GLY A 36 4.13 -7.87 -15.82
CA GLY A 36 4.31 -7.37 -17.18
C GLY A 36 2.99 -7.25 -17.95
N PRO A 37 3.03 -6.71 -19.18
CA PRO A 37 1.82 -6.47 -19.99
C PRO A 37 1.01 -7.74 -20.28
N ARG A 38 1.66 -8.91 -20.23
CA ARG A 38 1.06 -10.22 -20.49
C ARG A 38 0.74 -11.02 -19.24
N THR A 39 0.95 -10.47 -18.04
CA THR A 39 0.60 -11.16 -16.79
C THR A 39 -0.88 -11.54 -16.80
N ARG A 40 -1.15 -12.80 -16.43
CA ARG A 40 -2.50 -13.35 -16.31
C ARG A 40 -2.83 -13.54 -14.84
N TYR A 41 -3.97 -13.04 -14.45
CA TYR A 41 -4.51 -13.07 -13.10
C TYR A 41 -5.64 -14.10 -13.06
N PRO A 42 -5.64 -15.03 -12.10
CA PRO A 42 -6.66 -16.07 -12.02
C PRO A 42 -7.99 -15.50 -11.51
N GLN A 43 -9.11 -16.20 -11.73
CA GLN A 43 -10.44 -15.80 -11.27
C GLN A 43 -10.53 -15.36 -9.79
N PRO A 44 -9.92 -16.05 -8.81
CA PRO A 44 -10.00 -15.64 -7.41
C PRO A 44 -9.47 -14.21 -7.15
N PHE A 45 -8.63 -13.70 -8.05
CA PHE A 45 -8.11 -12.34 -8.00
C PHE A 45 -9.21 -11.31 -8.27
N LEU A 46 -10.02 -11.56 -9.30
CA LEU A 46 -11.18 -10.73 -9.62
C LEU A 46 -12.25 -10.84 -8.54
N ASP A 47 -12.50 -12.04 -8.02
CA ASP A 47 -13.48 -12.25 -6.95
C ASP A 47 -13.13 -11.44 -5.69
N ARG A 48 -11.85 -11.41 -5.28
CA ARG A 48 -11.38 -10.57 -4.16
C ARG A 48 -11.56 -9.07 -4.43
N LEU A 49 -11.26 -8.60 -5.65
CA LEU A 49 -11.48 -7.21 -6.02
C LEU A 49 -12.96 -6.82 -5.95
N LEU A 50 -13.84 -7.64 -6.52
CA LEU A 50 -15.29 -7.41 -6.48
C LEU A 50 -15.83 -7.45 -5.05
N PHE A 51 -15.28 -8.33 -4.20
CA PHE A 51 -15.60 -8.34 -2.76
C PHE A 51 -15.23 -7.02 -2.09
N ILE A 52 -14.00 -6.52 -2.28
CA ILE A 52 -13.56 -5.22 -1.71
C ILE A 52 -14.51 -4.11 -2.15
N ARG A 53 -14.85 -4.05 -3.43
CA ARG A 53 -15.79 -3.06 -3.96
C ARG A 53 -17.15 -3.10 -3.26
N ARG A 54 -17.68 -4.30 -3.02
CA ARG A 54 -18.96 -4.49 -2.32
C ARG A 54 -18.89 -4.08 -0.86
N VAL A 55 -17.80 -4.39 -0.16
CA VAL A 55 -17.58 -3.92 1.21
C VAL A 55 -17.54 -2.40 1.25
N ARG A 56 -16.77 -1.75 0.37
CA ARG A 56 -16.73 -0.28 0.28
C ARG A 56 -18.10 0.32 -0.03
N GLN A 57 -18.88 -0.31 -0.90
CA GLN A 57 -20.25 0.13 -1.16
C GLN A 57 -21.14 0.02 0.09
N ALA A 58 -21.07 -1.10 0.83
CA ALA A 58 -21.83 -1.28 2.06
C ALA A 58 -21.39 -0.29 3.16
N GLU A 59 -20.11 0.07 3.23
CA GLU A 59 -19.62 1.15 4.11
C GLU A 59 -20.21 2.51 3.72
N GLU A 60 -20.28 2.82 2.43
CA GLU A 60 -20.86 4.07 1.91
C GLU A 60 -22.38 4.16 2.19
N GLU A 61 -23.07 3.03 2.12
CA GLU A 61 -24.50 2.90 2.43
C GLU A 61 -24.76 2.91 3.95
N GLY A 62 -23.73 2.72 4.77
CA GLY A 62 -23.81 2.69 6.23
C GLY A 62 -24.24 1.34 6.80
N ASP A 63 -24.29 0.30 5.97
CA ASP A 63 -24.66 -1.07 6.38
C ASP A 63 -23.56 -1.75 7.18
N VAL A 64 -22.30 -1.35 6.96
CA VAL A 64 -21.11 -1.92 7.63
C VAL A 64 -20.20 -0.79 8.12
N ALA A 65 -19.58 -0.99 9.28
CA ALA A 65 -18.58 -0.05 9.80
C ALA A 65 -17.35 0.02 8.87
N PRO A 66 -16.61 1.15 8.83
CA PRO A 66 -15.41 1.28 8.00
C PRO A 66 -14.39 0.19 8.29
N VAL A 67 -13.96 -0.54 7.25
CA VAL A 67 -13.05 -1.68 7.35
C VAL A 67 -11.66 -1.28 6.84
N SER A 68 -10.65 -1.53 7.64
CA SER A 68 -9.25 -1.35 7.27
C SER A 68 -8.79 -2.45 6.28
N LEU A 69 -7.71 -2.18 5.55
CA LEU A 69 -7.14 -3.17 4.63
C LEU A 69 -6.58 -4.40 5.36
N ALA A 70 -6.09 -4.23 6.60
CA ALA A 70 -5.61 -5.33 7.42
C ALA A 70 -6.75 -6.28 7.79
N GLU A 71 -7.89 -5.73 8.23
CA GLU A 71 -9.10 -6.52 8.53
C GLU A 71 -9.62 -7.23 7.27
N MET A 72 -9.66 -6.56 6.12
CA MET A 72 -10.04 -7.21 4.86
C MET A 72 -9.13 -8.40 4.51
N ARG A 73 -7.82 -8.30 4.82
CA ARG A 73 -6.88 -9.41 4.62
C ARG A 73 -7.24 -10.59 5.51
N GLU A 74 -7.52 -10.34 6.79
CA GLU A 74 -7.94 -11.38 7.73
C GLU A 74 -9.25 -12.05 7.30
N VAL A 75 -10.20 -11.28 6.77
CA VAL A 75 -11.44 -11.79 6.19
C VAL A 75 -11.16 -12.77 5.05
N PHE A 76 -10.22 -12.46 4.16
CA PHE A 76 -9.85 -13.35 3.05
C PHE A 76 -9.17 -14.66 3.46
N GLU A 77 -8.46 -14.69 4.58
CA GLU A 77 -7.86 -15.92 5.10
C GLU A 77 -8.90 -16.85 5.75
N ARG A 78 -10.02 -16.29 6.21
CA ARG A 78 -11.09 -17.04 6.90
C ARG A 78 -12.22 -17.48 5.96
N ILE A 79 -12.56 -16.66 4.97
CA ILE A 79 -13.70 -16.91 4.08
C ILE A 79 -13.32 -17.91 2.97
N PRO A 80 -14.09 -19.00 2.77
CA PRO A 80 -13.88 -19.92 1.66
C PRO A 80 -14.02 -19.23 0.28
N PRO A 81 -13.22 -19.62 -0.74
CA PRO A 81 -13.27 -19.01 -2.07
C PRO A 81 -14.66 -19.04 -2.73
N ALA A 82 -15.46 -20.07 -2.45
CA ALA A 82 -16.82 -20.19 -2.97
C ALA A 82 -17.75 -19.08 -2.43
N LEU A 83 -17.59 -18.69 -1.16
CA LEU A 83 -18.37 -17.62 -0.55
C LEU A 83 -17.93 -16.26 -1.09
N LEU A 84 -16.62 -16.03 -1.26
CA LEU A 84 -16.11 -14.83 -1.94
C LEU A 84 -16.72 -14.68 -3.34
N ALA A 85 -16.74 -15.76 -4.13
CA ALA A 85 -17.34 -15.75 -5.46
C ALA A 85 -18.85 -15.48 -5.43
N ALA A 86 -19.58 -15.98 -4.43
CA ALA A 86 -21.01 -15.72 -4.27
C ALA A 86 -21.29 -14.25 -3.91
N VAL A 87 -20.51 -13.67 -3.00
CA VAL A 87 -20.57 -12.25 -2.65
C VAL A 87 -20.18 -11.40 -3.87
N ALA A 88 -19.06 -11.68 -4.53
CA ALA A 88 -18.62 -10.97 -5.74
C ALA A 88 -19.72 -10.93 -6.83
N LYS A 89 -20.47 -12.02 -7.00
CA LYS A 89 -21.58 -12.13 -7.96
C LYS A 89 -22.90 -11.51 -7.47
N GLY A 90 -22.98 -11.02 -6.24
CA GLY A 90 -24.19 -10.42 -5.68
C GLY A 90 -25.27 -11.40 -5.27
N ARG A 91 -24.90 -12.66 -5.05
CA ARG A 91 -25.82 -13.67 -4.53
C ARG A 91 -25.96 -13.59 -3.01
N ILE A 92 -24.96 -13.01 -2.35
CA ILE A 92 -24.91 -12.83 -0.90
C ILE A 92 -24.57 -11.36 -0.64
N ALA A 93 -25.36 -10.73 0.22
CA ALA A 93 -25.12 -9.36 0.68
C ALA A 93 -23.93 -9.30 1.63
N VAL A 94 -23.23 -8.16 1.68
CA VAL A 94 -22.18 -7.94 2.67
C VAL A 94 -22.88 -7.51 3.95
N THR A 95 -22.78 -8.32 5.01
CA THR A 95 -23.30 -7.99 6.33
C THR A 95 -22.16 -7.74 7.31
N PRO A 96 -22.38 -7.02 8.43
CA PRO A 96 -21.35 -6.81 9.45
C PRO A 96 -20.75 -8.11 9.97
N GLU A 97 -21.53 -9.18 10.10
CA GLU A 97 -21.07 -10.49 10.58
C GLU A 97 -20.04 -11.10 9.62
N LEU A 98 -20.26 -10.95 8.31
CA LEU A 98 -19.34 -11.45 7.28
C LEU A 98 -17.95 -10.82 7.40
N VAL A 99 -17.89 -9.56 7.84
CA VAL A 99 -16.67 -8.76 7.92
C VAL A 99 -16.01 -8.84 9.31
N SER A 100 -16.78 -8.71 10.39
CA SER A 100 -16.27 -8.60 11.76
C SER A 100 -16.05 -9.96 12.44
N SER A 101 -16.79 -11.01 12.06
CA SER A 101 -16.69 -12.33 12.71
C SER A 101 -17.21 -13.43 11.79
N PRO A 102 -16.39 -13.96 10.86
CA PRO A 102 -16.78 -15.15 10.10
C PRO A 102 -16.81 -16.42 10.97
N SER A 103 -16.51 -16.33 12.27
CA SER A 103 -16.51 -17.44 13.22
C SER A 103 -17.91 -17.77 13.72
N THR A 104 -18.82 -18.19 12.85
CA THR A 104 -19.89 -19.13 13.26
C THR A 104 -20.61 -19.68 12.03
N ALA A 105 -20.49 -20.99 11.83
CA ALA A 105 -21.58 -21.82 11.30
C ALA A 105 -22.38 -21.26 10.11
N PHE A 106 -21.71 -20.94 8.98
CA PHE A 106 -22.40 -21.05 7.70
C PHE A 106 -22.59 -22.56 7.43
N ARG A 107 -23.55 -23.17 8.15
CA ARG A 107 -24.25 -24.34 7.65
C ARG A 107 -24.77 -23.87 6.30
N MET A 108 -24.12 -24.33 5.22
CA MET A 108 -24.78 -24.33 3.93
C MET A 108 -26.20 -24.85 4.20
N PRO A 109 -27.27 -24.15 3.80
CA PRO A 109 -28.59 -24.74 3.87
C PRO A 109 -28.46 -26.06 3.12
N GLU A 110 -28.54 -27.18 3.85
CA GLU A 110 -28.63 -28.49 3.24
C GLU A 110 -29.77 -28.38 2.26
N MET A 111 -29.44 -28.46 0.96
CA MET A 111 -30.39 -28.30 -0.12
C MET A 111 -31.59 -29.20 0.18
N PRO A 112 -32.75 -28.66 0.59
CA PRO A 112 -33.92 -29.48 0.71
C PRO A 112 -34.38 -29.69 -0.72
N GLY A 113 -34.21 -30.90 -1.23
CA GLY A 113 -34.94 -31.34 -2.40
C GLY A 113 -36.43 -31.26 -2.08
N GLY A 114 -37.09 -30.15 -2.40
CA GLY A 114 -38.52 -29.96 -2.15
C GLY A 114 -39.01 -28.63 -2.71
N PRO A 115 -40.09 -28.61 -3.52
CA PRO A 115 -40.61 -27.39 -4.10
C PRO A 115 -41.36 -26.59 -3.03
N VAL A 116 -40.80 -25.46 -2.58
CA VAL A 116 -41.50 -24.53 -1.69
C VAL A 116 -42.04 -23.37 -2.51
N ALA A 117 -43.36 -23.28 -2.52
CA ALA A 117 -44.16 -22.29 -3.20
C ALA A 117 -43.80 -20.85 -2.79
N ALA A 118 -43.93 -19.96 -3.77
CA ALA A 118 -43.75 -18.52 -3.67
C ALA A 118 -44.45 -17.91 -2.45
N ARG A 119 -43.69 -17.19 -1.62
CA ARG A 119 -44.24 -16.19 -0.72
C ARG A 119 -43.60 -14.85 -1.05
N GLU A 120 -44.44 -13.99 -1.61
CA GLU A 120 -44.18 -12.57 -1.84
C GLU A 120 -44.02 -11.88 -0.48
N SER A 121 -42.84 -11.33 -0.22
CA SER A 121 -42.61 -10.43 0.91
C SER A 121 -42.59 -8.99 0.41
N THR A 122 -43.75 -8.34 0.44
CA THR A 122 -43.88 -6.88 0.45
C THR A 122 -43.51 -6.36 1.84
N GLY A 123 -42.32 -5.77 1.96
CA GLY A 123 -41.85 -5.07 3.17
C GLY A 123 -41.38 -3.64 2.84
N PRO A 124 -41.49 -2.69 3.79
CA PRO A 124 -41.64 -1.27 3.50
C PRO A 124 -40.32 -0.56 3.19
N ARG A 125 -40.37 0.33 2.19
CA ARG A 125 -39.29 1.26 1.85
C ARG A 125 -39.16 2.33 2.95
N SER A 126 -38.01 2.36 3.62
CA SER A 126 -37.64 3.45 4.54
C SER A 126 -37.43 4.76 3.75
N PRO A 127 -38.09 5.87 4.14
CA PRO A 127 -37.84 7.18 3.57
C PRO A 127 -36.90 8.00 4.49
N GLY A 128 -35.76 8.42 3.93
CA GLY A 128 -35.14 9.71 4.23
C GLY A 128 -33.98 9.75 5.23
N ALA A 129 -32.80 10.16 4.75
CA ALA A 129 -31.97 11.30 5.20
C ALA A 129 -30.51 11.15 4.70
N PRO A 130 -29.65 12.20 4.72
CA PRO A 130 -29.84 13.52 4.14
C PRO A 130 -28.69 13.93 3.20
N ARG A 131 -28.91 15.05 2.51
CA ARG A 131 -28.08 15.77 1.50
C ARG A 131 -26.68 16.25 1.97
N ALA A 132 -26.05 15.62 2.95
CA ALA A 132 -24.74 16.03 3.46
C ALA A 132 -23.56 15.53 2.59
N TYR A 133 -23.70 14.38 1.93
CA TYR A 133 -22.55 13.69 1.30
C TYR A 133 -22.19 14.14 -0.13
N SER A 134 -23.02 14.97 -0.76
CA SER A 134 -22.68 15.59 -2.06
C SER A 134 -21.53 16.60 -1.97
N ARG A 135 -21.11 17.03 -0.78
CA ARG A 135 -19.99 17.96 -0.59
C ARG A 135 -18.62 17.25 -0.51
N ALA A 136 -18.55 16.05 0.07
CA ALA A 136 -17.30 15.29 0.19
C ALA A 136 -16.83 14.78 -1.19
N ARG A 137 -17.76 14.28 -2.01
CA ARG A 137 -17.47 13.82 -3.38
C ARG A 137 -16.99 14.96 -4.29
N ARG A 138 -17.61 16.15 -4.20
CA ARG A 138 -17.14 17.37 -4.89
C ARG A 138 -15.79 17.89 -4.39
N ARG A 139 -15.27 17.42 -3.25
CA ARG A 139 -13.93 17.80 -2.75
C ARG A 139 -12.85 16.89 -3.33
N LEU A 140 -13.11 15.58 -3.41
CA LEU A 140 -12.22 14.61 -4.05
C LEU A 140 -12.16 14.79 -5.57
N ASP A 141 -13.28 15.06 -6.23
CA ASP A 141 -13.29 15.35 -7.67
C ASP A 141 -12.56 16.68 -7.99
N ARG A 142 -12.70 17.71 -7.15
CA ARG A 142 -11.94 18.98 -7.29
C ARG A 142 -10.44 18.84 -7.00
N MET A 143 -10.03 17.91 -6.14
CA MET A 143 -8.61 17.60 -5.96
C MET A 143 -8.04 16.91 -7.20
N ARG A 144 -8.76 15.94 -7.77
CA ARG A 144 -8.38 15.26 -9.02
C ARG A 144 -8.30 16.23 -10.21
N GLU A 145 -9.21 17.18 -10.33
CA GLU A 145 -9.17 18.20 -11.39
C GLU A 145 -8.03 19.22 -11.19
N ARG A 146 -7.68 19.57 -9.95
CA ARG A 146 -6.53 20.44 -9.66
C ARG A 146 -5.21 19.75 -10.01
N ASP A 147 -5.03 18.51 -9.57
CA ASP A 147 -3.83 17.74 -9.84
C ASP A 147 -3.66 17.49 -11.36
N ALA A 148 -4.76 17.23 -12.08
CA ALA A 148 -4.74 17.08 -13.53
C ALA A 148 -4.42 18.39 -14.27
N ALA A 149 -4.91 19.54 -13.79
CA ALA A 149 -4.62 20.84 -14.38
C ALA A 149 -3.22 21.36 -14.03
N GLU A 150 -2.67 20.97 -12.87
CA GLU A 150 -1.31 21.28 -12.44
C GLU A 150 -0.30 20.47 -13.26
N LEU A 151 -0.55 19.17 -13.49
CA LEU A 151 0.24 18.36 -14.43
C LEU A 151 0.19 18.88 -15.88
N ALA A 152 -0.93 19.49 -16.30
CA ALA A 152 -1.04 20.08 -17.63
C ALA A 152 -0.29 21.42 -17.77
N ARG A 153 0.00 22.11 -16.65
CA ARG A 153 0.81 23.35 -16.61
C ARG A 153 2.29 23.09 -16.38
N GLU A 154 2.64 21.99 -15.71
CA GLU A 154 4.02 21.58 -15.44
C GLU A 154 4.66 20.75 -16.56
N ALA A 155 4.03 20.61 -17.73
CA ALA A 155 4.72 20.09 -18.91
C ALA A 155 5.86 21.06 -19.28
N PRO A 156 7.13 20.72 -19.06
CA PRO A 156 8.21 21.65 -19.32
C PRO A 156 8.41 21.74 -20.83
N GLU A 157 8.31 22.96 -21.39
CA GLU A 157 8.95 23.24 -22.67
C GLU A 157 10.44 22.96 -22.50
N ALA A 158 10.94 21.99 -23.26
CA ALA A 158 12.30 21.49 -23.15
C ALA A 158 13.33 22.63 -23.28
N PRO A 159 14.17 22.89 -22.26
CA PRO A 159 15.27 23.82 -22.41
C PRO A 159 16.42 23.13 -23.17
N ALA A 160 16.74 23.68 -24.33
CA ALA A 160 17.98 23.43 -25.04
C ALA A 160 19.12 24.19 -24.34
N ASP A 161 19.73 23.60 -23.31
CA ASP A 161 21.08 24.02 -22.94
C ASP A 161 21.84 22.92 -22.18
N ALA A 162 22.87 22.39 -22.83
CA ALA A 162 23.72 21.32 -22.35
C ALA A 162 25.10 21.91 -22.04
N SER A 163 25.33 22.42 -20.82
CA SER A 163 26.65 22.86 -20.36
C SER A 163 26.74 23.07 -18.83
N ARG A 164 26.40 22.06 -18.02
CA ARG A 164 26.65 22.13 -16.55
C ARG A 164 27.02 20.81 -15.87
N GLY A 165 27.55 19.84 -16.62
CA GLY A 165 27.75 18.47 -16.15
C GLY A 165 29.19 18.05 -15.83
N VAL A 166 30.10 18.95 -15.43
CA VAL A 166 31.52 18.58 -15.27
C VAL A 166 32.06 18.69 -13.82
N GLU A 167 31.42 19.41 -12.89
CA GLU A 167 31.91 19.47 -11.50
C GLU A 167 31.29 18.45 -10.53
N GLU A 168 30.11 17.88 -10.81
CA GLU A 168 29.47 16.89 -9.92
C GLU A 168 30.03 15.47 -10.05
N ALA A 169 30.75 15.16 -11.12
CA ALA A 169 31.31 13.81 -11.34
C ALA A 169 32.49 13.47 -10.41
N SER A 170 33.09 14.45 -9.72
CA SER A 170 34.23 14.22 -8.81
C SER A 170 33.80 13.64 -7.45
N ILE A 171 32.59 13.94 -6.98
CA ILE A 171 32.06 13.46 -5.69
C ILE A 171 31.52 12.02 -5.82
N VAL A 172 31.26 11.56 -7.05
CA VAL A 172 30.52 10.32 -7.35
C VAL A 172 31.32 9.04 -7.08
N ARG A 173 32.66 9.13 -6.95
CA ARG A 173 33.55 7.99 -6.64
C ARG A 173 33.93 7.84 -5.16
N GLU A 174 33.44 8.71 -4.27
CA GLU A 174 33.93 8.81 -2.90
C GLU A 174 33.11 8.03 -1.85
N ALA A 175 31.99 7.39 -2.19
CA ALA A 175 31.17 6.69 -1.18
C ALA A 175 31.93 5.58 -0.38
N PRO A 176 32.82 4.78 -0.99
CA PRO A 176 33.67 3.84 -0.25
C PRO A 176 34.86 4.54 0.46
N ALA A 177 35.36 5.65 -0.11
CA ALA A 177 36.48 6.41 0.45
C ALA A 177 36.08 7.20 1.70
N LEU A 178 34.90 7.82 1.71
CA LEU A 178 34.30 8.47 2.88
C LEU A 178 34.02 7.48 4.03
N ARG A 179 33.73 6.21 3.69
CA ARG A 179 33.63 5.12 4.67
C ARG A 179 35.01 4.80 5.26
N ALA A 180 36.03 4.67 4.41
CA ALA A 180 37.40 4.39 4.84
C ALA A 180 37.99 5.52 5.70
N GLU A 181 37.79 6.80 5.31
CA GLU A 181 38.30 7.97 6.05
C GLU A 181 37.66 8.13 7.44
N LEU A 182 36.37 7.83 7.58
CA LEU A 182 35.69 7.81 8.89
C LEU A 182 36.07 6.62 9.78
N TRP A 183 36.72 5.61 9.21
CA TRP A 183 37.20 4.41 9.91
C TRP A 183 38.73 4.39 10.09
N SER A 184 39.47 5.35 9.52
CA SER A 184 40.92 5.43 9.57
C SER A 184 41.47 6.59 10.41
N GLY A 185 40.62 7.35 11.09
CA GLY A 185 41.04 8.43 12.00
C GLY A 185 41.47 7.89 13.37
N ASP A 186 42.55 8.48 13.91
CA ASP A 186 43.16 8.19 15.22
C ASP A 186 42.18 7.87 16.36
N GLU A 187 42.60 6.94 17.22
CA GLU A 187 41.79 6.05 18.07
C GLU A 187 40.84 6.64 19.14
N HIS A 188 40.58 7.94 19.30
CA HIS A 188 40.04 8.43 20.59
C HIS A 188 38.77 9.28 20.65
N GLU A 189 38.08 9.58 19.55
CA GLU A 189 36.73 10.19 19.65
C GLU A 189 35.71 9.42 18.80
N GLU A 190 34.84 8.65 19.45
CA GLU A 190 33.68 8.08 18.77
C GLU A 190 32.84 9.22 18.17
N PRO A 191 32.48 9.15 16.88
CA PRO A 191 31.73 10.21 16.23
C PRO A 191 30.40 10.40 16.95
N GLY A 192 30.16 11.63 17.43
CA GLY A 192 28.91 11.97 18.12
C GLY A 192 27.67 11.71 17.27
N LEU A 193 26.52 11.57 17.93
CA LEU A 193 25.23 11.27 17.27
C LEU A 193 24.91 12.19 16.09
N ALA A 194 25.21 13.49 16.20
CA ALA A 194 24.99 14.46 15.12
C ALA A 194 25.77 14.11 13.84
N SER A 195 27.04 13.70 13.99
CA SER A 195 27.90 13.30 12.87
C SER A 195 27.41 12.02 12.20
N LEU A 196 26.97 11.04 13.00
CA LEU A 196 26.41 9.79 12.48
C LEU A 196 25.09 10.02 11.72
N LEU A 197 24.20 10.88 12.23
CA LEU A 197 22.97 11.23 11.52
C LEU A 197 23.23 12.01 10.22
N ALA A 198 24.21 12.92 10.23
CA ALA A 198 24.62 13.65 9.03
C ALA A 198 25.18 12.68 7.96
N LEU A 199 25.98 11.70 8.37
CA LEU A 199 26.50 10.66 7.49
C LEU A 199 25.37 9.79 6.92
N LEU A 200 24.45 9.33 7.77
CA LEU A 200 23.28 8.54 7.37
C LEU A 200 22.43 9.27 6.31
N ASN A 201 22.17 10.57 6.52
CA ASN A 201 21.43 11.40 5.59
C ASN A 201 22.17 11.57 4.24
N ARG A 202 23.50 11.73 4.28
CA ARG A 202 24.32 11.84 3.07
C ARG A 202 24.27 10.55 2.24
N VAL A 203 24.40 9.39 2.89
CA VAL A 203 24.31 8.08 2.22
C VAL A 203 22.92 7.87 1.60
N ALA A 204 21.86 8.18 2.34
CA ALA A 204 20.48 8.05 1.87
C ALA A 204 20.19 8.93 0.63
N ARG A 205 20.67 10.18 0.63
CA ARG A 205 20.51 11.10 -0.51
C ARG A 205 21.26 10.62 -1.75
N ALA A 206 22.55 10.29 -1.61
CA ALA A 206 23.38 9.82 -2.71
C ALA A 206 22.79 8.57 -3.40
N ARG A 207 22.09 7.70 -2.66
CA ARG A 207 21.40 6.54 -3.25
C ARG A 207 20.07 6.88 -3.89
N THR A 208 19.30 7.80 -3.29
CA THR A 208 18.03 8.25 -3.86
C THR A 208 18.25 8.87 -5.24
N GLU A 209 19.33 9.65 -5.40
CA GLU A 209 19.70 10.29 -6.66
C GLU A 209 20.17 9.29 -7.74
N ARG A 210 20.78 8.17 -7.34
CA ARG A 210 21.21 7.11 -8.28
C ARG A 210 20.08 6.17 -8.70
N SER A 211 19.00 6.13 -7.95
CA SER A 211 17.93 5.14 -8.08
C SER A 211 16.84 5.62 -9.03
N ASP A 212 17.20 5.97 -10.27
CA ASP A 212 16.23 6.37 -11.29
C ASP A 212 15.48 5.11 -11.79
N GLY A 213 14.45 4.71 -11.04
CA GLY A 213 13.62 3.53 -11.32
C GLY A 213 13.78 2.33 -10.38
N HIS A 214 14.55 2.43 -9.29
CA HIS A 214 14.56 1.40 -8.25
C HIS A 214 13.43 1.58 -7.23
N VAL A 215 12.89 0.46 -6.77
CA VAL A 215 11.79 0.43 -5.79
C VAL A 215 12.27 1.12 -4.51
N GLU A 216 11.52 2.11 -4.04
CA GLU A 216 11.81 2.79 -2.78
C GLU A 216 11.95 1.77 -1.64
N THR A 217 13.15 1.67 -1.07
CA THR A 217 13.42 0.83 0.11
C THR A 217 13.32 1.65 1.39
N TRP A 218 12.69 1.07 2.41
CA TRP A 218 12.56 1.66 3.73
C TRP A 218 13.18 0.71 4.76
N ALA A 219 14.19 1.18 5.48
CA ALA A 219 14.77 0.48 6.62
C ALA A 219 14.05 0.93 7.90
N ARG A 220 13.52 -0.02 8.68
CA ARG A 220 12.88 0.25 9.98
C ARG A 220 13.73 -0.34 11.09
N ILE A 221 14.26 0.53 11.96
CA ILE A 221 15.21 0.20 12.99
C ILE A 221 14.54 0.45 14.33
N ARG A 222 14.34 -0.61 15.12
CA ARG A 222 13.78 -0.47 16.48
C ARG A 222 14.86 0.02 17.43
N ILE A 223 14.71 1.23 17.96
CA ILE A 223 15.64 1.80 18.93
C ILE A 223 15.24 1.34 20.34
N THR A 224 13.96 1.49 20.69
CA THR A 224 13.32 0.99 21.92
C THR A 224 11.98 0.31 21.56
N PRO A 225 11.27 -0.35 22.49
CA PRO A 225 9.95 -0.94 22.21
C PRO A 225 8.94 0.06 21.63
N GLU A 226 9.00 1.31 22.10
CA GLU A 226 8.08 2.38 21.71
C GLU A 226 8.61 3.28 20.58
N MET A 227 9.89 3.13 20.19
CA MET A 227 10.53 4.04 19.25
C MET A 227 11.18 3.32 18.07
N VAL A 228 10.74 3.68 16.86
CA VAL A 228 11.22 3.14 15.59
C VAL A 228 11.78 4.26 14.74
N LEU A 229 13.03 4.12 14.31
CA LEU A 229 13.65 4.98 13.31
C LEU A 229 13.39 4.39 11.92
N SER A 230 12.75 5.16 11.06
CA SER A 230 12.54 4.79 9.65
C SER A 230 13.46 5.62 8.77
N VAL A 231 14.31 4.96 7.99
CA VAL A 231 15.27 5.61 7.08
C VAL A 231 14.97 5.15 5.66
N ARG A 232 14.85 6.10 4.74
CA ARG A 232 14.56 5.85 3.33
C ARG A 232 15.86 5.70 2.54
N GLY A 233 15.90 4.78 1.57
CA GLY A 233 17.03 4.63 0.64
C GLY A 233 18.25 3.92 1.24
N ILE A 234 18.04 3.15 2.30
CA ILE A 234 19.06 2.34 2.97
C ILE A 234 18.78 0.85 2.71
N ASP A 235 19.82 0.08 2.41
CA ASP A 235 19.79 -1.37 2.24
C ASP A 235 20.66 -2.10 3.29
N GLU A 236 20.80 -3.41 3.13
CA GLU A 236 21.54 -4.27 4.07
C GLU A 236 23.04 -3.92 4.15
N GLU A 237 23.63 -3.32 3.11
CA GLU A 237 25.05 -2.94 3.09
C GLU A 237 25.37 -1.75 4.02
N ASP A 238 24.36 -1.00 4.47
CA ASP A 238 24.50 0.08 5.45
C ASP A 238 24.22 -0.38 6.89
N GLY A 239 24.06 -1.69 7.12
CA GLY A 239 23.67 -2.25 8.42
C GLY A 239 24.54 -1.78 9.59
N ASP A 240 25.85 -1.67 9.37
CA ASP A 240 26.80 -1.21 10.40
C ASP A 240 26.59 0.27 10.79
N LEU A 241 26.33 1.13 9.81
CA LEU A 241 26.07 2.55 10.05
C LEU A 241 24.76 2.73 10.81
N VAL A 242 23.73 1.98 10.40
CA VAL A 242 22.43 1.93 11.04
C VAL A 242 22.52 1.47 12.50
N GLU A 243 23.25 0.39 12.78
CA GLU A 243 23.38 -0.13 14.14
C GLU A 243 24.21 0.81 15.03
N ARG A 244 25.20 1.51 14.47
CA ARG A 244 25.92 2.59 15.21
C ARG A 244 25.01 3.74 15.59
N VAL A 245 24.19 4.25 14.65
CA VAL A 245 23.19 5.30 14.94
C VAL A 245 22.23 4.83 16.03
N ARG A 246 21.74 3.59 15.93
CA ARG A 246 20.85 3.00 16.92
C ARG A 246 21.50 2.97 18.31
N ARG A 247 22.75 2.52 18.41
CA ARG A 247 23.51 2.46 19.66
C ARG A 247 23.68 3.85 20.29
N GLU A 248 24.01 4.86 19.49
CA GLU A 248 24.18 6.23 19.99
C GLU A 248 22.86 6.86 20.44
N ILE A 249 21.76 6.65 19.70
CA ILE A 249 20.45 7.15 20.14
C ILE A 249 20.06 6.49 21.47
N ARG A 250 20.30 5.18 21.62
CA ARG A 250 20.01 4.47 22.87
C ARG A 250 20.85 5.02 24.03
N ARG A 251 22.16 5.20 23.83
CA ARG A 251 23.05 5.84 24.84
C ARG A 251 22.58 7.25 25.21
N ALA A 252 22.07 8.04 24.26
CA ALA A 252 21.56 9.38 24.52
C ALA A 252 20.24 9.37 25.32
N ILE A 253 19.39 8.36 25.11
CA ILE A 253 18.15 8.15 25.88
C ILE A 253 18.48 7.72 27.31
N ASP A 254 19.39 6.76 27.47
CA ASP A 254 19.74 6.19 28.79
C ASP A 254 20.46 7.20 29.70
N ARG A 255 20.96 8.33 29.16
CA ARG A 255 21.58 9.43 29.92
C ARG A 255 20.60 10.48 30.44
N ARG A 256 19.32 10.41 30.06
CA ARG A 256 18.27 11.32 30.55
C ARG A 256 17.54 10.74 31.75
#